data_AF-A0A1E4JDX9-F1
#
_entry.id   AF-A0A1E4JDX9-F1
#
_cell.length_a   1.000
_cell.length_b   1.000
_cell.length_c   1.000
_cell.angle_alpha   90.00
_cell.angle_beta   90.00
_cell.angle_gamma   90.00
#
_symmetry.space_group_name_H-M   'P 1'
#
loop_
_entity.id
_entity.type
_entity.pdbx_description
1 polymer ?
#
loop_
_entity_poly.entity_id
_entity_poly.type
_entity_poly.pdbx_seq_one_letter_code
_entity_poly.pdbx_strand_id
1 'polypeptide(L)'
;MHSIVRNLTKSAKQNGSPILAVSAGSGQIAQYAVEAGADLLLALNAGLYRSLGHGSLASLLAYGNANDQTEELLRRHILPNAGGLPVVAGVMASDPGIELDHRLAHLKRLGVHGVTNWPTVGFIDGKIRDAFEEDGYGLSTEIELLSRARQQGMATFAFVLNVEDLRRFAAAGVDAYIINAGLTPQQFALGDRRDMLQDSLIHINRMVAALDSSAGRPLCLSYGGPFTDVEDFGTLFRQAKVDGIAGGSVFERLPVQAITSNFVRRCKALRIGNPDLSGAGRPEILGQSAAFLDMVTTIERVAPFDANVVIEGETGVGKELAASLIHELSPRSAQPFITLNCGAIPSGLLESELFGHERGSFTGADRRRIGKFELANRGTLLLDEIADLSPAAQVALLRVLQQREVVRVGADKPIPLNVRVIAATNRSLADLVREGKFRSDLYYRLSTVTLSIPPLRERLDDLPVLVGAFLQKTAAELGIPALSVDEHFEEEMARHSWPGNIRELLQVISRAAILEDGPILRGLHFHPDSGPRPYISGNAQARRVSVEDIHRAIERAGGNKSVAAAALKISRKTLYAKLDAHP
;
A
#
# COMPACT_ATOMS: atom_id res chain seq x y z
N MET A 1 23.49 19.04 3.24
CA MET A 1 23.04 18.10 2.19
C MET A 1 24.18 17.78 1.24
N HIS A 2 24.78 16.61 1.45
CA HIS A 2 25.80 15.97 0.64
C HIS A 2 25.37 15.78 -0.83
N SER A 3 26.34 15.71 -1.76
CA SER A 3 26.10 15.63 -3.22
C SER A 3 25.31 14.38 -3.63
N ILE A 4 25.60 13.24 -3.01
CA ILE A 4 24.91 11.96 -3.29
C ILE A 4 23.42 12.07 -2.98
N VAL A 5 23.07 12.54 -1.79
CA VAL A 5 21.67 12.72 -1.39
C VAL A 5 20.98 13.71 -2.33
N ARG A 6 21.65 14.80 -2.69
CA ARG A 6 21.13 15.78 -3.65
C ARG A 6 20.87 15.16 -5.03
N ASN A 7 21.79 14.32 -5.52
CA ASN A 7 21.66 13.65 -6.82
C ASN A 7 20.52 12.62 -6.81
N LEU A 8 20.37 11.86 -5.73
CA LEU A 8 19.26 10.93 -5.53
C LEU A 8 17.92 11.69 -5.56
N THR A 9 17.79 12.77 -4.78
CA THR A 9 16.57 13.60 -4.77
C THR A 9 16.29 14.22 -6.14
N LYS A 10 17.32 14.70 -6.85
CA LYS A 10 17.16 15.29 -8.19
C LYS A 10 16.69 14.25 -9.21
N SER A 11 17.33 13.08 -9.24
CA SER A 11 16.97 11.97 -10.14
C SER A 11 15.54 11.50 -9.89
N ALA A 12 15.17 11.30 -8.62
CA ALA A 12 13.82 10.89 -8.24
C ALA A 12 12.75 11.92 -8.67
N LYS A 13 13.02 13.22 -8.47
CA LYS A 13 12.11 14.29 -8.92
C LYS A 13 11.98 14.37 -10.43
N GLN A 14 13.08 14.20 -11.17
CA GLN A 14 13.06 14.23 -12.64
C GLN A 14 12.32 13.03 -13.23
N ASN A 15 12.55 11.84 -12.67
CA ASN A 15 11.96 10.62 -13.19
C ASN A 15 10.58 10.33 -12.62
N GLY A 16 10.16 10.99 -11.53
CA GLY A 16 8.91 10.71 -10.82
C GLY A 16 8.83 9.32 -10.19
N SER A 17 9.94 8.58 -10.15
CA SER A 17 10.05 7.21 -9.64
C SER A 17 10.60 7.18 -8.22
N PRO A 18 10.21 6.21 -7.38
CA PRO A 18 10.78 6.08 -6.05
C PRO A 18 12.27 5.76 -6.06
N ILE A 19 12.95 6.21 -5.01
CA ILE A 19 14.33 5.84 -4.70
C ILE A 19 14.33 4.44 -4.07
N LEU A 20 15.13 3.54 -4.62
CA LEU A 20 15.30 2.18 -4.12
C LEU A 20 16.68 1.99 -3.52
N ALA A 21 16.72 1.91 -2.19
CA ALA A 21 17.88 1.55 -1.41
C ALA A 21 17.82 0.07 -1.02
N VAL A 22 18.63 -0.76 -1.69
CA VAL A 22 18.61 -2.21 -1.47
C VAL A 22 19.64 -2.59 -0.41
N SER A 23 19.16 -3.12 0.71
CA SER A 23 19.99 -3.73 1.73
C SER A 23 20.33 -5.17 1.34
N ALA A 24 21.43 -5.31 0.60
CA ALA A 24 21.87 -6.59 0.07
C ALA A 24 22.69 -7.36 1.11
N GLY A 25 22.31 -8.61 1.37
CA GLY A 25 23.07 -9.55 2.20
C GLY A 25 24.10 -10.39 1.45
N SER A 26 24.10 -10.35 0.12
CA SER A 26 25.02 -11.13 -0.72
C SER A 26 25.37 -10.40 -2.02
N GLY A 27 26.43 -10.86 -2.69
CA GLY A 27 26.88 -10.28 -3.95
C GLY A 27 25.88 -10.48 -5.08
N GLN A 28 25.14 -11.60 -5.07
CA GLN A 28 24.09 -11.87 -6.04
C GLN A 28 22.95 -10.84 -5.94
N ILE A 29 22.50 -10.52 -4.73
CA ILE A 29 21.43 -9.53 -4.53
C ILE A 29 21.92 -8.14 -4.96
N ALA A 30 23.16 -7.78 -4.60
CA ALA A 30 23.75 -6.52 -5.02
C ALA A 30 23.79 -6.41 -6.56
N GLN A 31 24.28 -7.45 -7.23
CA GLN A 31 24.34 -7.51 -8.69
C GLN A 31 22.95 -7.38 -9.34
N TYR A 32 21.98 -8.18 -8.91
CA TYR A 32 20.62 -8.14 -9.48
C TYR A 32 19.91 -6.82 -9.20
N ALA A 33 20.13 -6.21 -8.04
CA ALA A 33 19.57 -4.90 -7.72
C ALA A 33 20.14 -3.81 -8.65
N VAL A 34 21.45 -3.83 -8.90
CA VAL A 34 22.11 -2.92 -9.84
C VAL A 34 21.57 -3.10 -11.25
N GLU A 35 21.54 -4.34 -11.77
CA GLU A 35 21.03 -4.66 -13.10
C GLU A 35 19.55 -4.29 -13.29
N ALA A 36 18.77 -4.28 -12.21
CA ALA A 36 17.35 -3.94 -12.22
C ALA A 36 17.07 -2.45 -12.02
N GLY A 37 18.09 -1.62 -11.74
CA GLY A 37 17.96 -0.17 -11.62
C GLY A 37 17.72 0.36 -10.21
N ALA A 38 18.30 -0.27 -9.19
CA ALA A 38 18.37 0.31 -7.84
C ALA A 38 19.16 1.64 -7.84
N ASP A 39 18.88 2.51 -6.87
CA ASP A 39 19.49 3.85 -6.82
C ASP A 39 20.69 3.91 -5.85
N LEU A 40 20.70 3.05 -4.81
CA LEU A 40 21.81 2.90 -3.87
C LEU A 40 21.81 1.53 -3.19
N LEU A 41 22.98 1.11 -2.69
CA LEU A 41 23.14 -0.13 -1.93
C LEU A 41 23.42 0.17 -0.45
N LEU A 42 22.75 -0.57 0.44
CA LEU A 42 23.00 -0.56 1.87
C LEU A 42 23.71 -1.84 2.28
N ALA A 43 24.90 -1.71 2.87
CA ALA A 43 25.59 -2.83 3.49
C ALA A 43 25.33 -2.80 5.00
N LEU A 44 24.42 -3.67 5.45
CA LEU A 44 24.07 -3.82 6.87
C LEU A 44 24.42 -5.26 7.28
N ASN A 45 25.05 -5.47 8.42
CA ASN A 45 25.28 -6.83 8.94
C ASN A 45 23.99 -7.67 9.04
N ALA A 46 22.82 -7.03 9.18
CA ALA A 46 21.51 -7.67 9.09
C ALA A 46 21.27 -8.45 7.78
N GLY A 47 21.85 -8.03 6.66
CA GLY A 47 21.76 -8.76 5.39
C GLY A 47 22.44 -10.13 5.44
N LEU A 48 23.54 -10.27 6.18
CA LEU A 48 24.21 -11.55 6.37
C LEU A 48 23.26 -12.55 7.04
N TYR A 49 22.63 -12.15 8.14
CA TYR A 49 21.69 -13.00 8.87
C TYR A 49 20.47 -13.38 8.04
N ARG A 50 19.93 -12.44 7.24
CA ARG A 50 18.81 -12.73 6.35
C ARG A 50 19.18 -13.69 5.22
N SER A 51 20.39 -13.57 4.67
CA SER A 51 20.91 -14.54 3.69
C SER A 51 21.09 -15.94 4.28
N LEU A 52 21.24 -16.04 5.60
CA LEU A 52 21.27 -17.31 6.35
C LEU A 52 19.88 -17.79 6.81
N GLY A 53 18.80 -17.08 6.48
CA GLY A 53 17.42 -17.45 6.83
C GLY A 53 16.93 -16.91 8.18
N HIS A 54 17.65 -15.97 8.81
CA HIS A 54 17.25 -15.35 10.08
C HIS A 54 16.68 -13.93 9.87
N GLY A 55 15.89 -13.44 10.83
CA GLY A 55 15.38 -12.06 10.79
C GLY A 55 16.47 -11.02 11.04
N SER A 56 16.25 -9.78 10.60
CA SER A 56 17.21 -8.67 10.79
C SER A 56 17.64 -8.45 12.24
N LEU A 57 16.77 -8.74 13.22
CA LEU A 57 17.10 -8.57 14.65
C LEU A 57 18.23 -9.48 15.13
N ALA A 58 18.54 -10.57 14.42
CA ALA A 58 19.70 -11.40 14.74
C ALA A 58 21.02 -10.62 14.65
N SER A 59 21.05 -9.51 13.92
CA SER A 59 22.20 -8.59 13.84
C SER A 59 22.51 -7.82 15.11
N LEU A 60 21.61 -7.84 16.10
CA LEU A 60 21.78 -7.24 17.42
C LEU A 60 22.36 -8.24 18.44
N LEU A 61 22.50 -9.51 18.07
CA LEU A 61 23.02 -10.54 18.97
C LEU A 61 24.56 -10.44 19.06
N ALA A 62 25.09 -10.69 20.26
CA ALA A 62 26.52 -10.61 20.57
C ALA A 62 27.33 -11.81 20.04
N TYR A 63 27.11 -12.22 18.78
CA TYR A 63 27.87 -13.30 18.12
C TYR A 63 29.19 -12.81 17.51
N GLY A 64 29.39 -11.50 17.41
CA GLY A 64 30.61 -10.88 16.90
C GLY A 64 30.46 -9.37 16.76
N ASN A 65 31.54 -8.71 16.34
CA ASN A 65 31.52 -7.27 16.10
C ASN A 65 30.70 -6.94 14.83
N ALA A 66 29.65 -6.15 14.99
CA ALA A 66 28.74 -5.77 13.90
C ALA A 66 29.42 -4.97 12.78
N ASN A 67 30.42 -4.16 13.12
CA ASN A 67 31.17 -3.37 12.15
C ASN A 67 32.12 -4.24 11.33
N ASP A 68 32.78 -5.22 11.95
CA ASP A 68 33.64 -6.16 11.24
C ASP A 68 32.83 -7.04 10.28
N GLN A 69 31.63 -7.47 10.71
CA GLN A 69 30.67 -8.15 9.85
C GLN A 69 30.24 -7.29 8.66
N THR A 70 29.99 -5.99 8.89
CA THR A 70 29.61 -5.07 7.82
C THR A 70 30.76 -4.82 6.84
N GLU A 71 32.00 -4.68 7.34
CA GLU A 71 33.19 -4.54 6.50
C GLU A 71 33.43 -5.78 5.64
N GLU A 72 33.28 -6.97 6.21
CA GLU A 72 33.42 -8.22 5.46
C GLU A 72 32.36 -8.32 4.35
N LEU A 73 31.11 -8.01 4.66
CA LEU A 73 30.02 -7.94 3.68
C LEU A 73 30.36 -6.94 2.56
N LEU A 74 30.85 -5.74 2.92
CA LEU A 74 31.26 -4.72 1.96
C LEU A 74 32.34 -5.24 1.01
N ARG A 75 33.44 -5.77 1.55
CA ARG A 75 34.62 -6.17 0.78
C ARG A 75 34.36 -7.36 -0.11
N ARG A 76 33.63 -8.37 0.38
CA ARG A 76 33.43 -9.63 -0.34
C ARG A 76 32.23 -9.61 -1.28
N HIS A 77 31.19 -8.87 -0.93
CA HIS A 77 29.89 -9.00 -1.59
C HIS A 77 29.39 -7.70 -2.22
N ILE A 78 29.47 -6.56 -1.53
CA ILE A 78 28.77 -5.36 -2.00
C ILE A 78 29.62 -4.53 -2.96
N LEU A 79 30.82 -4.12 -2.55
CA LEU A 79 31.69 -3.26 -3.35
C LEU A 79 32.07 -3.87 -4.72
N PRO A 80 32.40 -5.18 -4.83
CA PRO A 80 32.70 -5.79 -6.12
C PRO A 80 31.51 -5.79 -7.10
N ASN A 81 30.28 -5.72 -6.58
CA ASN A 81 29.05 -5.85 -7.35
C ASN A 81 28.24 -4.54 -7.40
N ALA A 82 28.80 -3.41 -6.95
CA ALA A 82 28.06 -2.16 -6.81
C ALA A 82 27.78 -1.46 -8.15
N GLY A 83 28.50 -1.81 -9.23
CA GLY A 83 28.25 -1.28 -10.58
C GLY A 83 28.23 0.26 -10.69
N GLY A 84 28.95 0.96 -9.80
CA GLY A 84 28.98 2.42 -9.72
C GLY A 84 27.87 3.07 -8.90
N LEU A 85 26.95 2.30 -8.32
CA LEU A 85 25.96 2.84 -7.38
C LEU A 85 26.62 3.32 -6.09
N PRO A 86 26.08 4.38 -5.45
CA PRO A 86 26.49 4.77 -4.11
C PRO A 86 26.29 3.63 -3.10
N VAL A 87 27.29 3.40 -2.26
CA VAL A 87 27.26 2.40 -1.19
C VAL A 87 27.26 3.08 0.17
N VAL A 88 26.29 2.75 1.01
CA VAL A 88 26.15 3.24 2.38
C VAL A 88 26.35 2.08 3.36
N ALA A 89 27.23 2.25 4.34
CA ALA A 89 27.55 1.23 5.33
C ALA A 89 26.80 1.44 6.65
N GLY A 90 26.31 0.36 7.24
CA GLY A 90 25.90 0.35 8.65
C GLY A 90 27.11 0.47 9.56
N VAL A 91 27.08 1.38 10.51
CA VAL A 91 28.10 1.51 11.56
C VAL A 91 27.41 1.51 12.93
N MET A 92 27.81 0.56 13.78
CA MET A 92 27.50 0.56 15.20
C MET A 92 28.37 1.62 15.88
N ALA A 93 27.73 2.61 16.49
CA ALA A 93 28.42 3.77 17.07
C ALA A 93 29.29 3.40 18.29
N SER A 94 28.87 2.41 19.07
CA SER A 94 29.47 2.01 20.34
C SER A 94 30.52 0.90 20.22
N ASP A 95 31.30 0.88 19.13
CA ASP A 95 32.32 -0.14 18.95
C ASP A 95 33.56 0.11 19.82
N PRO A 96 33.94 -0.81 20.73
CA PRO A 96 35.09 -0.64 21.60
C PRO A 96 36.44 -0.96 20.93
N GLY A 97 36.45 -1.60 19.76
CA GLY A 97 37.66 -2.14 19.14
C GLY A 97 38.40 -1.17 18.22
N ILE A 98 37.69 -0.27 17.54
CA ILE A 98 38.29 0.69 16.59
C ILE A 98 37.67 2.07 16.82
N GLU A 99 38.55 3.05 17.04
CA GLU A 99 38.17 4.47 17.13
C GLU A 99 37.35 4.92 15.91
N LEU A 100 36.29 5.67 16.19
CA LEU A 100 35.26 6.04 15.23
C LEU A 100 35.84 6.73 13.99
N ASP A 101 36.75 7.69 14.17
CA ASP A 101 37.35 8.44 13.06
C ASP A 101 38.24 7.55 12.19
N HIS A 102 38.96 6.61 12.79
CA HIS A 102 39.75 5.64 12.03
C HIS A 102 38.86 4.71 11.21
N ARG A 103 37.73 4.27 11.78
CA ARG A 103 36.76 3.46 11.03
C ARG A 103 36.16 4.23 9.85
N LEU A 104 35.71 5.47 10.07
CA LEU A 104 35.14 6.30 9.00
C LEU A 104 36.16 6.54 7.87
N ALA A 105 37.41 6.88 8.23
CA ALA A 105 38.48 7.05 7.25
C ALA A 105 38.78 5.75 6.48
N HIS A 106 38.73 4.61 7.16
CA HIS A 106 38.91 3.30 6.54
C HIS A 106 37.79 2.95 5.55
N LEU A 107 36.53 3.10 5.95
CA LEU A 107 35.37 2.89 5.07
C LEU A 107 35.44 3.79 3.83
N LYS A 108 35.85 5.05 3.99
CA LYS A 108 36.05 5.97 2.87
C LYS A 108 37.14 5.47 1.91
N ARG A 109 38.27 4.96 2.42
CA ARG A 109 39.33 4.34 1.59
C ARG A 109 38.86 3.09 0.85
N LEU A 110 37.93 2.33 1.43
CA LEU A 110 37.31 1.17 0.78
C LEU A 110 36.34 1.55 -0.36
N GLY A 111 35.99 2.83 -0.50
CA GLY A 111 35.01 3.28 -1.50
C GLY A 111 33.57 3.36 -0.99
N VAL A 112 33.38 3.35 0.33
CA VAL A 112 32.07 3.63 0.93
C VAL A 112 31.77 5.12 0.84
N HIS A 113 30.55 5.44 0.42
CA HIS A 113 30.14 6.79 0.10
C HIS A 113 29.34 7.47 1.23
N GLY A 114 28.72 6.68 2.10
CA GLY A 114 27.94 7.17 3.23
C GLY A 114 27.84 6.16 4.35
N VAL A 115 27.27 6.59 5.48
CA VAL A 115 27.03 5.72 6.63
C VAL A 115 25.62 5.91 7.20
N THR A 116 25.15 4.87 7.89
CA THR A 116 23.93 4.87 8.71
C THR A 116 24.22 4.28 10.09
N ASN A 117 23.54 4.76 11.12
CA ASN A 117 23.60 4.25 12.51
C ASN A 117 22.94 2.87 12.61
N TRP A 118 23.63 1.83 12.15
CA TRP A 118 23.14 0.44 12.21
C TRP A 118 24.25 -0.53 12.64
N PRO A 119 23.97 -1.47 13.57
CA PRO A 119 22.73 -1.62 14.31
C PRO A 119 22.47 -0.44 15.24
N THR A 120 21.19 -0.08 15.39
CA THR A 120 20.79 1.01 16.29
C THR A 120 20.37 0.46 17.64
N VAL A 121 20.79 1.14 18.71
CA VAL A 121 20.31 0.85 20.07
C VAL A 121 18.82 1.16 20.23
N GLY A 122 18.21 1.85 19.26
CA GLY A 122 16.77 2.09 19.11
C GLY A 122 15.89 0.86 19.31
N PHE A 123 16.37 -0.33 18.92
CA PHE A 123 15.61 -1.58 19.07
C PHE A 123 15.66 -2.19 20.47
N ILE A 124 16.52 -1.68 21.36
CA ILE A 124 16.62 -2.11 22.76
C ILE A 124 15.62 -1.29 23.56
N ASP A 125 14.84 -1.93 24.43
CA ASP A 125 13.81 -1.31 25.27
C ASP A 125 14.01 -1.56 26.78
N GLY A 126 13.24 -0.83 27.59
CA GLY A 126 13.21 -0.96 29.05
C GLY A 126 14.56 -0.70 29.73
N LYS A 127 14.80 -1.41 30.85
CA LYS A 127 15.96 -1.18 31.72
C LYS A 127 17.31 -1.34 31.02
N ILE A 128 17.37 -2.16 29.97
CA ILE A 128 18.62 -2.35 29.21
C ILE A 128 18.92 -1.09 28.40
N ARG A 129 17.90 -0.47 27.79
CA ARG A 129 18.08 0.80 27.08
C ARG A 129 18.51 1.91 28.04
N ASP A 130 17.89 2.00 29.22
CA ASP A 130 18.24 3.00 30.23
C ASP A 130 19.71 2.87 30.64
N ALA A 131 20.18 1.66 30.91
CA ALA A 131 21.60 1.40 31.23
C ALA A 131 22.55 1.78 30.09
N PHE A 132 22.19 1.48 28.83
CA PHE A 132 22.99 1.89 27.67
C PHE A 132 23.07 3.42 27.53
N GLU A 133 21.99 4.15 27.79
CA GLU A 133 22.00 5.61 27.79
C GLU A 133 22.84 6.18 28.94
N GLU A 134 22.72 5.62 30.16
CA GLU A 134 23.51 6.01 31.33
C GLU A 134 25.02 5.79 31.12
N ASP A 135 25.39 4.68 30.50
CA ASP A 135 26.78 4.35 30.16
C ASP A 135 27.29 5.11 28.92
N GLY A 136 26.47 5.96 28.31
CA GLY A 136 26.83 6.79 27.17
C GLY A 136 26.86 6.05 25.82
N TYR A 137 26.30 4.85 25.72
CA TYR A 137 26.15 4.07 24.47
C TYR A 137 24.80 4.28 23.79
N GLY A 138 24.12 5.37 24.14
CA GLY A 138 22.79 5.72 23.68
C GLY A 138 22.75 6.52 22.37
N LEU A 139 21.63 7.22 22.15
CA LEU A 139 21.40 8.03 20.96
C LEU A 139 22.48 9.12 20.73
N SER A 140 23.08 9.63 21.80
CA SER A 140 24.18 10.62 21.71
C SER A 140 25.34 10.13 20.83
N THR A 141 25.75 8.87 20.97
CA THR A 141 26.83 8.28 20.16
C THR A 141 26.43 8.07 18.71
N GLU A 142 25.17 7.73 18.44
CA GLU A 142 24.68 7.62 17.07
C GLU A 142 24.65 8.98 16.35
N ILE A 143 24.29 10.05 17.07
CA ILE A 143 24.36 11.43 16.57
C ILE A 143 25.82 11.84 16.32
N GLU A 144 26.73 11.48 17.23
CA GLU A 144 28.16 11.74 17.07
C GLU A 144 28.75 11.02 15.85
N LEU A 145 28.43 9.73 15.67
CA LEU A 145 28.78 8.95 14.47
C LEU A 145 28.41 9.69 13.18
N LEU A 146 27.15 10.10 13.04
CA LEU A 146 26.70 10.78 11.83
C LEU A 146 27.34 12.18 11.69
N SER A 147 27.52 12.89 12.80
CA SER A 147 28.17 14.21 12.79
C SER A 147 29.63 14.13 12.34
N ARG A 148 30.42 13.19 12.87
CA ARG A 148 31.81 12.95 12.47
C ARG A 148 31.91 12.46 11.03
N ALA A 149 31.03 11.55 10.61
CA ALA A 149 30.98 11.08 9.21
C ALA A 149 30.75 12.23 8.23
N ARG A 150 29.85 13.16 8.56
CA ARG A 150 29.62 14.37 7.78
C ARG A 150 30.85 15.29 7.73
N GLN A 151 31.55 15.49 8.85
CA GLN A 151 32.79 16.27 8.89
C GLN A 151 33.88 15.65 8.00
N GLN A 152 33.90 14.32 7.89
CA GLN A 152 34.78 13.59 6.97
C GLN A 152 34.27 13.57 5.51
N GLY A 153 33.16 14.26 5.21
CA GLY A 153 32.60 14.40 3.87
C GLY A 153 31.90 13.14 3.35
N MET A 154 31.34 12.31 4.24
CA MET A 154 30.49 11.17 3.86
C MET A 154 29.01 11.58 3.88
N ALA A 155 28.20 10.92 3.05
CA ALA A 155 26.73 11.06 3.15
C ALA A 155 26.21 10.42 4.44
N THR A 156 25.23 11.06 5.08
CA THR A 156 24.67 10.57 6.35
C THR A 156 23.20 10.20 6.23
N PHE A 157 22.87 8.99 6.68
CA PHE A 157 21.51 8.48 6.73
C PHE A 157 21.18 8.12 8.19
N ALA A 158 20.21 8.81 8.79
CA ALA A 158 19.75 8.47 10.15
C ALA A 158 18.64 7.41 10.07
N PHE A 159 18.91 6.22 10.59
CA PHE A 159 17.89 5.22 10.90
C PHE A 159 17.14 5.65 12.16
N VAL A 160 15.82 5.80 12.06
CA VAL A 160 15.01 6.45 13.10
C VAL A 160 13.74 5.66 13.40
N LEU A 161 13.42 5.51 14.69
CA LEU A 161 12.28 4.72 15.17
C LEU A 161 11.15 5.57 15.75
N ASN A 162 11.45 6.79 16.18
CA ASN A 162 10.47 7.67 16.83
C ASN A 162 10.76 9.16 16.54
N VAL A 163 9.77 9.99 16.81
CA VAL A 163 9.80 11.43 16.50
C VAL A 163 10.82 12.19 17.34
N GLU A 164 11.10 11.74 18.55
CA GLU A 164 12.04 12.41 19.46
C GLU A 164 13.47 12.28 18.92
N ASP A 165 13.89 11.06 18.62
CA ASP A 165 15.21 10.76 18.04
C ASP A 165 15.36 11.48 16.69
N LEU A 166 14.30 11.46 15.87
CA LEU A 166 14.27 12.14 14.58
C LEU A 166 14.57 13.64 14.69
N ARG A 167 13.99 14.33 15.67
CA ARG A 167 14.25 15.77 15.89
C ARG A 167 15.69 16.02 16.31
N ARG A 168 16.28 15.12 17.11
CA ARG A 168 17.68 15.24 17.54
C ARG A 168 18.64 15.02 16.37
N PHE A 169 18.39 14.04 15.50
CA PHE A 169 19.15 13.86 14.26
C PHE A 169 18.99 15.06 13.31
N ALA A 170 17.78 15.63 13.22
CA ALA A 170 17.54 16.82 12.42
C ALA A 170 18.31 18.04 12.93
N ALA A 171 18.39 18.24 14.25
CA ALA A 171 19.21 19.29 14.86
C ALA A 171 20.71 19.09 14.59
N ALA A 172 21.17 17.83 14.47
CA ALA A 172 22.54 17.50 14.07
C ALA A 172 22.83 17.69 12.56
N GLY A 173 21.80 17.99 11.76
CA GLY A 173 21.93 18.31 10.35
C GLY A 173 22.23 17.11 9.45
N VAL A 174 21.75 15.91 9.80
CA VAL A 174 21.87 14.69 8.97
C VAL A 174 21.30 14.91 7.56
N ASP A 175 21.88 14.27 6.54
CA ASP A 175 21.50 14.50 5.13
C ASP A 175 20.18 13.82 4.71
N ALA A 176 19.90 12.61 5.21
CA ALA A 176 18.72 11.81 4.86
C ALA A 176 18.24 10.93 6.03
N TYR A 177 16.99 10.47 5.97
CA TYR A 177 16.34 9.71 7.05
C TYR A 177 15.79 8.39 6.53
N ILE A 178 16.06 7.31 7.26
CA ILE A 178 15.51 5.97 7.06
C ILE A 178 14.50 5.71 8.19
N ILE A 179 13.22 5.92 7.90
CA ILE A 179 12.12 5.84 8.86
C ILE A 179 11.68 4.39 9.01
N ASN A 180 11.82 3.85 10.22
CA ASN A 180 11.34 2.51 10.54
C ASN A 180 9.81 2.47 10.49
N ALA A 181 9.27 1.59 9.66
CA ALA A 181 7.85 1.30 9.53
C ALA A 181 7.40 0.11 10.40
N GLY A 182 8.30 -0.46 11.20
CA GLY A 182 8.04 -1.62 12.06
C GLY A 182 8.74 -2.89 11.58
N LEU A 183 8.48 -4.00 12.26
CA LEU A 183 9.04 -5.31 11.88
C LEU A 183 8.21 -5.94 10.77
N THR A 184 8.89 -6.51 9.77
CA THR A 184 8.22 -7.23 8.67
C THR A 184 7.73 -8.60 9.15
N PRO A 185 6.42 -8.88 9.13
CA PRO A 185 5.88 -10.17 9.58
C PRO A 185 6.27 -11.30 8.63
N GLN A 186 6.57 -12.49 9.16
CA GLN A 186 6.75 -13.69 8.32
C GLN A 186 5.41 -14.22 7.79
N GLN A 187 4.34 -14.09 8.58
CA GLN A 187 2.97 -14.43 8.20
C GLN A 187 2.03 -13.36 8.77
N PHE A 188 1.04 -12.97 7.98
CA PHE A 188 -0.05 -12.14 8.45
C PHE A 188 -1.15 -13.04 9.01
N ALA A 189 -1.65 -12.73 10.21
CA ALA A 189 -2.91 -13.30 10.67
C ALA A 189 -4.06 -12.80 9.78
N LEU A 190 -5.13 -13.60 9.67
CA LEU A 190 -6.33 -13.25 8.91
C LEU A 190 -6.90 -11.92 9.41
N GLY A 191 -6.97 -10.93 8.51
CA GLY A 191 -7.51 -9.58 8.79
C GLY A 191 -6.50 -8.54 9.25
N ASP A 192 -5.33 -8.93 9.78
CA ASP A 192 -4.39 -7.99 10.43
C ASP A 192 -3.55 -7.16 9.44
N ARG A 193 -3.32 -7.68 8.23
CA ARG A 193 -2.42 -7.04 7.26
C ARG A 193 -2.81 -5.60 6.94
N ARG A 194 -4.11 -5.34 6.74
CA ARG A 194 -4.61 -3.99 6.41
C ARG A 194 -4.43 -3.02 7.57
N ASP A 195 -4.74 -3.46 8.79
CA ASP A 195 -4.62 -2.62 9.99
C ASP A 195 -3.13 -2.31 10.26
N MET A 196 -2.23 -3.29 10.13
CA MET A 196 -0.79 -3.07 10.25
C MET A 196 -0.24 -2.09 9.21
N LEU A 197 -0.64 -2.25 7.93
CA LEU A 197 -0.28 -1.32 6.85
C LEU A 197 -0.70 0.10 7.23
N GLN A 198 -1.92 0.27 7.71
CA GLN A 198 -2.44 1.57 8.10
C GLN A 198 -1.71 2.18 9.29
N ASP A 199 -1.44 1.42 10.35
CA ASP A 199 -0.68 1.88 11.52
C ASP A 199 0.72 2.35 11.12
N SER A 200 1.35 1.61 10.20
CA SER A 200 2.66 1.95 9.66
C SER A 200 2.62 3.25 8.85
N LEU A 201 1.58 3.47 8.04
CA LEU A 201 1.38 4.72 7.30
C LEU A 201 1.18 5.92 8.23
N ILE A 202 0.35 5.77 9.27
CA ILE A 202 0.13 6.81 10.29
C ILE A 202 1.45 7.16 10.98
N HIS A 203 2.22 6.15 11.37
CA HIS A 203 3.52 6.34 12.00
C HIS A 203 4.49 7.10 11.07
N ILE A 204 4.63 6.67 9.81
CA ILE A 204 5.50 7.31 8.82
C ILE A 204 5.09 8.77 8.60
N ASN A 205 3.81 9.05 8.41
CA ASN A 205 3.32 10.41 8.19
C ASN A 205 3.57 11.32 9.39
N ARG A 206 3.40 10.81 10.61
CA ARG A 206 3.76 11.53 11.83
C ARG A 206 5.26 11.85 11.89
N MET A 207 6.12 10.93 11.46
CA MET A 207 7.57 11.13 11.40
C MET A 207 7.93 12.20 10.36
N VAL A 208 7.41 12.08 9.13
CA VAL A 208 7.69 13.06 8.05
C VAL A 208 7.18 14.45 8.42
N ALA A 209 5.98 14.57 8.99
CA ALA A 209 5.43 15.87 9.42
C ALA A 209 6.29 16.57 10.48
N ALA A 210 7.03 15.81 11.31
CA ALA A 210 7.96 16.40 12.27
C ALA A 210 9.18 17.06 11.60
N LEU A 211 9.50 16.69 10.36
CA LEU A 211 10.61 17.26 9.57
C LEU A 211 10.18 18.47 8.73
N ASP A 212 8.88 18.64 8.43
CA ASP A 212 8.36 19.71 7.56
C ASP A 212 8.54 21.13 8.13
N SER A 213 9.00 21.26 9.37
CA SER A 213 9.38 22.55 10.00
C SER A 213 10.79 23.06 9.62
N SER A 214 11.53 22.32 8.79
CA SER A 214 12.93 22.62 8.43
C SER A 214 13.08 23.22 7.02
N ALA A 215 14.15 24.00 6.79
CA ALA A 215 14.41 24.68 5.51
C ALA A 215 14.69 23.68 4.38
N GLY A 216 13.65 23.37 3.60
CA GLY A 216 13.69 22.41 2.50
C GLY A 216 13.44 20.97 2.97
N ARG A 217 12.53 20.26 2.30
CA ARG A 217 12.14 18.90 2.67
C ARG A 217 13.32 17.92 2.57
N PRO A 218 13.72 17.24 3.67
CA PRO A 218 14.80 16.26 3.63
C PRO A 218 14.39 14.96 2.92
N LEU A 219 15.38 14.20 2.43
CA LEU A 219 15.16 12.90 1.82
C LEU A 219 14.70 11.89 2.89
N CYS A 220 13.53 11.28 2.69
CA CYS A 220 12.93 10.32 3.61
C CYS A 220 12.67 8.98 2.91
N LEU A 221 13.29 7.90 3.40
CA LEU A 221 13.07 6.53 2.93
C LEU A 221 12.32 5.73 4.00
N SER A 222 11.37 4.91 3.60
CA SER A 222 10.70 3.97 4.53
C SER A 222 11.46 2.65 4.61
N TYR A 223 11.62 2.09 5.82
CA TYR A 223 12.25 0.79 6.04
C TYR A 223 11.37 -0.17 6.83
N GLY A 224 11.25 -1.40 6.34
CA GLY A 224 10.56 -2.48 7.03
C GLY A 224 9.03 -2.34 7.01
N GLY A 225 8.41 -2.81 8.09
CA GLY A 225 6.97 -2.82 8.26
C GLY A 225 6.25 -3.90 7.45
N PRO A 226 4.92 -3.82 7.37
CA PRO A 226 4.06 -4.79 6.68
C PRO A 226 4.03 -4.62 5.16
N PHE A 227 4.79 -3.67 4.60
CA PHE A 227 4.92 -3.49 3.16
C PHE A 227 5.80 -4.60 2.57
N THR A 228 5.19 -5.55 1.87
CA THR A 228 5.88 -6.77 1.41
C THR A 228 5.77 -7.02 -0.09
N ASP A 229 4.85 -6.34 -0.78
CA ASP A 229 4.70 -6.40 -2.23
C ASP A 229 4.51 -5.01 -2.85
N VAL A 230 4.53 -4.96 -4.19
CA VAL A 230 4.48 -3.72 -4.97
C VAL A 230 3.18 -2.94 -4.75
N GLU A 231 2.06 -3.60 -4.46
CA GLU A 231 0.77 -2.95 -4.21
C GLU A 231 0.79 -2.22 -2.87
N ASP A 232 1.35 -2.86 -1.84
CA ASP A 232 1.59 -2.21 -0.54
C ASP A 232 2.44 -0.96 -0.70
N PHE A 233 3.53 -1.03 -1.48
CA PHE A 233 4.41 0.12 -1.74
C PHE A 233 3.74 1.19 -2.60
N GLY A 234 2.88 0.83 -3.54
CA GLY A 234 2.04 1.79 -4.27
C GLY A 234 1.12 2.56 -3.32
N THR A 235 0.55 1.88 -2.32
CA THR A 235 -0.25 2.52 -1.27
C THR A 235 0.60 3.42 -0.38
N LEU A 236 1.80 2.99 -0.01
CA LEU A 236 2.77 3.82 0.72
C LEU A 236 3.07 5.12 -0.03
N PHE A 237 3.40 5.06 -1.32
CA PHE A 237 3.75 6.27 -2.08
C PHE A 237 2.56 7.18 -2.40
N ARG A 238 1.32 6.68 -2.33
CA ARG A 238 0.11 7.51 -2.42
C ARG A 238 -0.23 8.20 -1.10
N GLN A 239 -0.11 7.47 0.01
CA GLN A 239 -0.61 7.93 1.30
C GLN A 239 0.45 8.53 2.21
N ALA A 240 1.74 8.31 1.93
CA ALA A 240 2.84 8.84 2.73
C ALA A 240 3.81 9.68 1.91
N LYS A 241 4.26 10.79 2.50
CA LYS A 241 5.23 11.72 1.91
C LYS A 241 6.66 11.19 1.99
N VAL A 242 6.93 9.96 1.57
CA VAL A 242 8.30 9.39 1.48
C VAL A 242 8.83 9.44 0.05
N ASP A 243 10.15 9.54 -0.10
CA ASP A 243 10.84 9.61 -1.40
C ASP A 243 11.20 8.22 -1.97
N GLY A 244 11.01 7.17 -1.19
CA GLY A 244 11.44 5.83 -1.57
C GLY A 244 11.46 4.85 -0.41
N ILE A 245 12.13 3.72 -0.65
CA ILE A 245 12.27 2.64 0.33
C ILE A 245 13.73 2.26 0.54
N ALA A 246 14.03 1.86 1.76
CA ALA A 246 15.24 1.19 2.15
C ALA A 246 14.86 -0.19 2.69
N GLY A 247 15.33 -1.29 2.12
CA GLY A 247 14.85 -2.61 2.55
C GLY A 247 15.71 -3.78 2.09
N GLY A 248 15.63 -4.89 2.82
CA GLY A 248 16.36 -6.14 2.53
C GLY A 248 15.46 -7.39 2.51
N SER A 249 14.49 -7.45 3.44
CA SER A 249 13.64 -8.64 3.68
C SER A 249 12.80 -9.10 2.49
N VAL A 250 12.49 -8.21 1.56
CA VAL A 250 11.74 -8.53 0.33
C VAL A 250 12.64 -9.16 -0.74
N PHE A 251 13.95 -8.94 -0.68
CA PHE A 251 14.92 -9.35 -1.71
C PHE A 251 15.56 -10.71 -1.43
N GLU A 252 15.74 -11.08 -0.16
CA GLU A 252 16.41 -12.31 0.25
C GLU A 252 15.47 -13.52 0.31
N ARG A 253 14.61 -13.64 -0.72
CA ARG A 253 13.68 -14.77 -0.89
C ARG A 253 14.07 -15.58 -2.12
N LEU A 254 13.84 -16.89 -2.09
CA LEU A 254 14.05 -17.76 -3.24
C LEU A 254 12.83 -17.71 -4.19
N PRO A 255 13.01 -17.60 -5.51
CA PRO A 255 14.29 -17.45 -6.24
C PRO A 255 14.82 -16.00 -6.26
N VAL A 256 16.06 -15.79 -5.78
CA VAL A 256 16.64 -14.45 -5.52
C VAL A 256 16.68 -13.55 -6.75
N GLN A 257 17.11 -14.06 -7.91
CA GLN A 257 17.25 -13.26 -9.13
C GLN A 257 15.93 -12.68 -9.60
N ALA A 258 14.92 -13.54 -9.75
CA ALA A 258 13.61 -13.14 -10.24
C ALA A 258 12.91 -12.22 -9.24
N ILE A 259 12.96 -12.54 -7.94
CA ILE A 259 12.33 -11.72 -6.90
C ILE A 259 12.98 -10.33 -6.84
N THR A 260 14.32 -10.27 -6.79
CA THR A 260 15.04 -8.99 -6.71
C THR A 260 14.79 -8.15 -7.96
N SER A 261 14.99 -8.71 -9.15
CA SER A 261 14.87 -7.96 -10.39
C SER A 261 13.45 -7.48 -10.65
N ASN A 262 12.46 -8.36 -10.45
CA ASN A 262 11.06 -8.00 -10.68
C ASN A 262 10.58 -6.97 -9.65
N PHE A 263 10.94 -7.13 -8.39
CA PHE A 263 10.54 -6.18 -7.36
C PHE A 263 11.13 -4.80 -7.61
N VAL A 264 12.45 -4.71 -7.87
CA VAL A 264 13.10 -3.42 -8.18
C VAL A 264 12.44 -2.77 -9.40
N ARG A 265 12.30 -3.49 -10.53
CA ARG A 265 11.69 -2.93 -11.75
C ARG A 265 10.26 -2.45 -11.53
N ARG A 266 9.43 -3.26 -10.87
CA ARG A 266 8.03 -2.91 -10.60
C ARG A 266 7.90 -1.74 -9.64
N CYS A 267 8.75 -1.65 -8.62
CA CYS A 267 8.77 -0.48 -7.74
C CYS A 267 9.25 0.78 -8.48
N LYS A 268 10.26 0.69 -9.37
CA LYS A 268 10.69 1.83 -10.21
C LYS A 268 9.60 2.31 -11.18
N ALA A 269 8.67 1.43 -11.57
CA ALA A 269 7.51 1.80 -12.39
C ALA A 269 6.43 2.56 -11.61
N LEU A 270 6.44 2.52 -10.28
CA LEU A 270 5.52 3.32 -9.46
C LEU A 270 5.86 4.81 -9.56
N ARG A 271 4.85 5.64 -9.29
CA ARG A 271 4.98 7.09 -9.23
C ARG A 271 4.82 7.59 -7.80
N ILE A 272 5.68 8.50 -7.38
CA ILE A 272 5.49 9.21 -6.12
C ILE A 272 4.56 10.39 -6.38
N GLY A 273 3.39 10.38 -5.74
CA GLY A 273 2.46 11.50 -5.78
C GLY A 273 3.08 12.72 -5.12
N ASN A 274 3.09 13.85 -5.82
CA ASN A 274 3.38 15.14 -5.21
C ASN A 274 2.02 15.72 -4.77
N PRO A 275 1.68 15.76 -3.47
CA PRO A 275 0.37 16.29 -3.03
C PRO A 275 0.19 17.78 -3.32
N ASP A 276 1.24 18.50 -3.74
CA ASP A 276 1.24 19.94 -4.02
C ASP A 276 1.20 20.31 -5.53
N LEU A 277 0.82 19.40 -6.43
CA LEU A 277 0.57 19.77 -7.83
C LEU A 277 -0.89 20.20 -8.00
N SER A 278 -1.08 21.51 -7.99
CA SER A 278 -2.28 22.21 -8.46
C SER A 278 -2.81 21.65 -9.79
N GLY A 279 -4.01 21.08 -9.76
CA GLY A 279 -5.06 21.27 -10.76
C GLY A 279 -4.95 20.64 -12.15
N ALA A 280 -3.79 20.16 -12.60
CA ALA A 280 -3.67 19.59 -13.95
C ALA A 280 -2.82 18.31 -13.94
N GLY A 281 -3.49 17.16 -14.13
CA GLY A 281 -2.86 15.84 -14.22
C GLY A 281 -2.83 15.07 -12.90
N ARG A 282 -4.00 14.78 -12.32
CA ARG A 282 -4.13 13.71 -11.33
C ARG A 282 -4.19 12.38 -12.10
N PRO A 283 -3.18 11.49 -12.01
CA PRO A 283 -3.12 10.28 -12.85
C PRO A 283 -4.24 9.25 -12.59
N GLU A 284 -5.08 9.44 -11.57
CA GLU A 284 -6.14 8.48 -11.20
C GLU A 284 -7.56 8.92 -11.54
N ILE A 285 -7.82 10.20 -11.84
CA ILE A 285 -9.17 10.70 -12.17
C ILE A 285 -9.12 11.39 -13.53
N LEU A 286 -9.63 10.70 -14.54
CA LEU A 286 -9.55 11.09 -15.94
C LEU A 286 -10.94 11.30 -16.53
N GLY A 287 -11.08 12.40 -17.27
CA GLY A 287 -12.29 12.78 -18.00
C GLY A 287 -12.20 14.21 -18.53
N GLN A 288 -12.93 14.48 -19.58
CA GLN A 288 -13.04 15.76 -20.29
C GLN A 288 -14.50 16.14 -20.62
N SER A 289 -15.45 15.22 -20.42
CA SER A 289 -16.87 15.42 -20.63
C SER A 289 -17.44 16.47 -19.68
N ALA A 290 -18.46 17.19 -20.12
CA ALA A 290 -19.14 18.19 -19.29
C ALA A 290 -19.66 17.58 -17.98
N ALA A 291 -20.26 16.39 -18.04
CA ALA A 291 -20.77 15.69 -16.86
C ALA A 291 -19.66 15.32 -15.85
N PHE A 292 -18.47 14.94 -16.34
CA PHE A 292 -17.31 14.70 -15.47
C PHE A 292 -16.80 16.01 -14.85
N LEU A 293 -16.69 17.08 -15.63
CA LEU A 293 -16.22 18.38 -15.15
C LEU A 293 -17.18 18.99 -14.10
N ASP A 294 -18.49 18.84 -14.29
CA ASP A 294 -19.51 19.26 -13.33
C ASP A 294 -19.40 18.48 -12.01
N MET A 295 -19.16 17.17 -12.10
CA MET A 295 -18.91 16.32 -10.92
C MET A 295 -17.66 16.79 -10.17
N VAL A 296 -16.54 17.04 -10.87
CA VAL A 296 -15.29 17.52 -10.26
C VAL A 296 -15.50 18.89 -9.62
N THR A 297 -16.18 19.81 -10.29
CA THR A 297 -16.51 21.15 -9.76
C THR A 297 -17.34 21.04 -8.48
N THR A 298 -18.29 20.10 -8.43
CA THR A 298 -19.08 19.84 -7.23
C THR A 298 -18.22 19.30 -6.10
N ILE A 299 -17.30 18.38 -6.38
CA ILE A 299 -16.35 17.86 -5.39
C ILE A 299 -15.48 19.01 -4.84
N GLU A 300 -14.92 19.86 -5.69
CA GLU A 300 -14.10 21.01 -5.28
C GLU A 300 -14.85 21.99 -4.38
N ARG A 301 -16.16 22.18 -4.62
CA ARG A 301 -17.00 23.03 -3.77
C ARG A 301 -17.32 22.41 -2.41
N VAL A 302 -17.46 21.09 -2.33
CA VAL A 302 -17.90 20.39 -1.12
C VAL A 302 -16.73 19.94 -0.24
N ALA A 303 -15.58 19.65 -0.83
CA ALA A 303 -14.41 19.12 -0.13
C ALA A 303 -13.91 20.02 1.03
N PRO A 304 -13.88 21.36 0.93
CA PRO A 304 -13.41 22.23 2.01
C PRO A 304 -14.26 22.20 3.28
N PHE A 305 -15.52 21.77 3.20
CA PHE A 305 -16.47 21.79 4.31
C PHE A 305 -16.50 20.47 5.07
N ASP A 306 -16.72 20.55 6.39
CA ASP A 306 -16.88 19.39 7.28
C ASP A 306 -18.30 18.81 7.21
N ALA A 307 -18.74 18.50 6.00
CA ALA A 307 -20.07 17.95 5.70
C ALA A 307 -19.96 16.47 5.28
N ASN A 308 -20.99 15.71 5.66
CA ASN A 308 -21.15 14.34 5.16
C ASN A 308 -21.57 14.36 3.69
N VAL A 309 -21.03 13.44 2.91
CA VAL A 309 -21.31 13.35 1.47
C VAL A 309 -21.82 11.95 1.14
N VAL A 310 -22.90 11.87 0.36
CA VAL A 310 -23.38 10.62 -0.24
C VAL A 310 -22.99 10.63 -1.70
N ILE A 311 -22.33 9.56 -2.15
CA ILE A 311 -21.93 9.35 -3.54
C ILE A 311 -22.80 8.23 -4.12
N GLU A 312 -23.67 8.58 -5.05
CA GLU A 312 -24.53 7.64 -5.77
C GLU A 312 -23.97 7.42 -7.18
N GLY A 313 -23.97 6.17 -7.64
CA GLY A 313 -23.57 5.85 -9.00
C GLY A 313 -23.40 4.35 -9.21
N GLU A 314 -23.56 3.91 -10.44
CA GLU A 314 -23.53 2.48 -10.78
C GLU A 314 -22.22 1.78 -10.35
N THR A 315 -22.24 0.45 -10.35
CA THR A 315 -21.02 -0.32 -10.07
C THR A 315 -19.96 -0.01 -11.13
N GLY A 316 -18.73 0.28 -10.69
CA GLY A 316 -17.59 0.48 -11.58
C GLY A 316 -17.42 1.89 -12.15
N VAL A 317 -18.21 2.89 -11.72
CA VAL A 317 -18.07 4.30 -12.19
C VAL A 317 -16.93 5.10 -11.55
N GLY A 318 -16.32 4.58 -10.48
CA GLY A 318 -15.22 5.26 -9.76
C GLY A 318 -15.63 5.97 -8.46
N LYS A 319 -16.65 5.48 -7.72
CA LYS A 319 -17.10 6.09 -6.45
C LYS A 319 -15.99 6.25 -5.40
N GLU A 320 -15.12 5.25 -5.24
CA GLU A 320 -13.99 5.31 -4.31
C GLU A 320 -13.00 6.42 -4.67
N LEU A 321 -12.74 6.65 -5.97
CA LEU A 321 -11.86 7.72 -6.44
C LEU A 321 -12.46 9.10 -6.16
N ALA A 322 -13.77 9.27 -6.38
CA ALA A 322 -14.46 10.50 -6.02
C ALA A 322 -14.41 10.77 -4.49
N ALA A 323 -14.56 9.73 -3.68
CA ALA A 323 -14.41 9.84 -2.22
C ALA A 323 -12.99 10.22 -1.79
N SER A 324 -11.97 9.59 -2.40
CA SER A 324 -10.55 9.95 -2.17
C SER A 324 -10.32 11.41 -2.52
N LEU A 325 -10.86 11.87 -3.66
CA LEU A 325 -10.70 13.25 -4.10
C LEU A 325 -11.34 14.26 -3.15
N ILE A 326 -12.53 13.96 -2.63
CA ILE A 326 -13.19 14.78 -1.60
C ILE A 326 -12.30 14.88 -0.36
N HIS A 327 -11.67 13.78 0.06
CA HIS A 327 -10.77 13.78 1.21
C HIS A 327 -9.49 14.58 0.95
N GLU A 328 -8.83 14.36 -0.19
CA GLU A 328 -7.59 15.04 -0.61
C GLU A 328 -7.76 16.56 -0.72
N LEU A 329 -8.92 17.03 -1.19
CA LEU A 329 -9.24 18.45 -1.31
C LEU A 329 -9.79 19.08 -0.01
N SER A 330 -9.87 18.30 1.07
CA SER A 330 -10.40 18.77 2.36
C SER A 330 -9.30 19.23 3.32
N PRO A 331 -9.64 19.97 4.39
CA PRO A 331 -8.72 20.27 5.49
C PRO A 331 -8.19 19.02 6.21
N ARG A 332 -8.79 17.84 5.96
CA ARG A 332 -8.42 16.55 6.53
C ARG A 332 -7.47 15.74 5.63
N SER A 333 -6.95 16.31 4.54
CA SER A 333 -6.10 15.59 3.57
C SER A 333 -4.82 14.97 4.14
N ALA A 334 -4.31 15.50 5.24
CA ALA A 334 -3.16 14.94 5.98
C ALA A 334 -3.57 13.98 7.12
N GLN A 335 -4.87 13.74 7.30
CA GLN A 335 -5.44 12.88 8.33
C GLN A 335 -5.84 11.52 7.73
N PRO A 336 -6.16 10.49 8.55
CA PRO A 336 -6.50 9.18 8.03
C PRO A 336 -7.70 9.20 7.09
N PHE A 337 -7.60 8.48 5.95
CA PHE A 337 -8.73 8.12 5.09
C PHE A 337 -9.00 6.62 5.26
N ILE A 338 -10.01 6.29 6.07
CA ILE A 338 -10.37 4.91 6.38
C ILE A 338 -11.52 4.49 5.47
N THR A 339 -11.46 3.29 4.91
CA THR A 339 -12.51 2.75 4.04
C THR A 339 -13.08 1.46 4.62
N LEU A 340 -14.38 1.25 4.41
CA LEU A 340 -15.09 0.04 4.78
C LEU A 340 -16.12 -0.27 3.70
N ASN A 341 -16.04 -1.46 3.10
CA ASN A 341 -17.10 -1.94 2.21
C ASN A 341 -18.11 -2.75 3.04
N CYS A 342 -19.32 -2.22 3.17
CA CYS A 342 -20.38 -2.78 3.99
C CYS A 342 -20.97 -4.07 3.40
N GLY A 343 -20.95 -4.24 2.07
CA GLY A 343 -21.46 -5.44 1.40
C GLY A 343 -20.50 -6.64 1.45
N ALA A 344 -19.21 -6.41 1.70
CA ALA A 344 -18.19 -7.47 1.75
C ALA A 344 -18.10 -8.19 3.11
N ILE A 345 -18.76 -7.67 4.15
CA ILE A 345 -18.62 -8.16 5.52
C ILE A 345 -19.91 -8.87 5.95
N PRO A 346 -19.84 -10.08 6.53
CA PRO A 346 -21.01 -10.73 7.09
C PRO A 346 -21.70 -9.84 8.13
N SER A 347 -23.03 -9.76 8.08
CA SER A 347 -23.82 -8.84 8.91
C SER A 347 -23.52 -8.93 10.41
N GLY A 348 -23.24 -10.12 10.93
CA GLY A 348 -22.87 -10.34 12.34
C GLY A 348 -21.49 -9.82 12.75
N LEU A 349 -20.60 -9.52 11.81
CA LEU A 349 -19.25 -8.97 12.06
C LEU A 349 -19.16 -7.47 11.77
N LEU A 350 -20.15 -6.90 11.08
CA LEU A 350 -20.10 -5.51 10.61
C LEU A 350 -20.05 -4.50 11.76
N GLU A 351 -20.80 -4.73 12.84
CA GLU A 351 -20.78 -3.86 14.02
C GLU A 351 -19.41 -3.88 14.72
N SER A 352 -18.81 -5.06 14.81
CA SER A 352 -17.46 -5.25 15.36
C SER A 352 -16.39 -4.55 14.53
N GLU A 353 -16.52 -4.55 13.20
CA GLU A 353 -15.63 -3.80 12.30
C GLU A 353 -15.83 -2.29 12.41
N LEU A 354 -17.08 -1.81 12.41
CA LEU A 354 -17.40 -0.38 12.51
C LEU A 354 -16.98 0.22 13.85
N PHE A 355 -17.34 -0.43 14.95
CA PHE A 355 -17.29 0.14 16.30
C PHE A 355 -16.19 -0.46 17.18
N GLY A 356 -15.62 -1.59 16.80
CA GLY A 356 -14.64 -2.33 17.61
C GLY A 356 -15.32 -3.18 18.68
N HIS A 357 -14.54 -4.00 19.37
CA HIS A 357 -15.04 -4.87 20.43
C HIS A 357 -14.00 -5.09 21.52
N GLU A 358 -14.48 -5.37 22.73
CA GLU A 358 -13.65 -5.81 23.85
C GLU A 358 -13.47 -7.34 23.84
N ARG A 359 -12.40 -7.82 24.45
CA ARG A 359 -12.14 -9.26 24.55
C ARG A 359 -13.31 -9.95 25.28
N GLY A 360 -13.81 -11.04 24.70
CA GLY A 360 -14.89 -11.85 25.26
C GLY A 360 -16.30 -11.31 25.01
N SER A 361 -16.47 -10.27 24.18
CA SER A 361 -17.78 -9.67 23.90
C SER A 361 -18.75 -10.58 23.13
N PHE A 362 -18.24 -11.57 22.39
CA PHE A 362 -19.01 -12.60 21.68
C PHE A 362 -18.13 -13.84 21.43
N THR A 363 -18.74 -14.94 20.99
CA THR A 363 -18.02 -16.19 20.67
C THR A 363 -17.01 -15.97 19.53
N GLY A 364 -15.71 -16.10 19.82
CA GLY A 364 -14.61 -15.81 18.89
C GLY A 364 -13.95 -14.43 19.08
N ALA A 365 -14.39 -13.63 20.06
CA ALA A 365 -13.75 -12.38 20.44
C ALA A 365 -12.51 -12.61 21.34
N ASP A 366 -11.51 -13.33 20.85
CA ASP A 366 -10.35 -13.75 21.64
C ASP A 366 -9.44 -12.60 22.07
N ARG A 367 -9.51 -11.48 21.35
CA ARG A 367 -8.74 -10.25 21.61
C ARG A 367 -9.61 -9.02 21.42
N ARG A 368 -9.20 -7.91 22.03
CA ARG A 368 -9.81 -6.59 21.80
C ARG A 368 -9.48 -6.10 20.38
N ARG A 369 -10.41 -5.40 19.74
CA ARG A 369 -10.23 -4.80 18.41
C ARG A 369 -10.74 -3.36 18.35
N ILE A 370 -9.97 -2.50 17.69
CA ILE A 370 -10.33 -1.10 17.43
C ILE A 370 -11.23 -1.04 16.18
N GLY A 371 -12.32 -0.27 16.26
CA GLY A 371 -13.27 -0.11 15.15
C GLY A 371 -12.83 0.95 14.13
N LYS A 372 -13.40 0.88 12.91
CA LYS A 372 -13.10 1.84 11.83
C LYS A 372 -13.44 3.29 12.18
N PHE A 373 -14.47 3.52 12.99
CA PHE A 373 -14.79 4.86 13.49
C PHE A 373 -13.68 5.46 14.38
N GLU A 374 -13.09 4.63 15.24
CA GLU A 374 -11.98 5.06 16.10
C GLU A 374 -10.69 5.26 15.29
N LEU A 375 -10.41 4.40 14.31
CA LEU A 375 -9.28 4.57 13.37
C LEU A 375 -9.41 5.84 12.52
N ALA A 376 -10.63 6.22 12.17
CA ALA A 376 -10.92 7.41 11.35
C ALA A 376 -10.98 8.70 12.16
N ASN A 377 -10.69 8.66 13.47
CA ASN A 377 -10.81 9.84 14.32
C ASN A 377 -9.90 10.98 13.81
N ARG A 378 -10.46 12.20 13.71
CA ARG A 378 -9.89 13.40 13.06
C ARG A 378 -9.72 13.31 11.54
N GLY A 379 -9.96 12.14 10.95
CA GLY A 379 -9.86 11.85 9.53
C GLY A 379 -11.22 11.73 8.85
N THR A 380 -11.28 10.92 7.79
CA THR A 380 -12.49 10.66 7.00
C THR A 380 -12.74 9.16 6.92
N LEU A 381 -14.01 8.75 7.06
CA LEU A 381 -14.45 7.37 6.92
C LEU A 381 -15.33 7.24 5.67
N LEU A 382 -14.88 6.45 4.70
CA LEU A 382 -15.69 6.01 3.56
C LEU A 382 -16.44 4.72 3.92
N LEU A 383 -17.77 4.78 3.85
CA LEU A 383 -18.66 3.65 3.95
C LEU A 383 -19.16 3.29 2.54
N ASP A 384 -18.53 2.32 1.92
CA ASP A 384 -18.87 1.86 0.57
C ASP A 384 -19.96 0.79 0.61
N GLU A 385 -20.84 0.81 -0.40
CA GLU A 385 -22.09 0.04 -0.47
C GLU A 385 -22.96 0.15 0.81
N ILE A 386 -23.17 1.38 1.29
CA ILE A 386 -23.97 1.68 2.50
C ILE A 386 -25.41 1.13 2.44
N ALA A 387 -25.94 0.92 1.23
CA ALA A 387 -27.28 0.35 1.03
C ALA A 387 -27.40 -1.10 1.54
N ASP A 388 -26.28 -1.81 1.71
CA ASP A 388 -26.26 -3.20 2.19
C ASP A 388 -26.20 -3.30 3.73
N LEU A 389 -26.27 -2.18 4.45
CA LEU A 389 -26.34 -2.19 5.90
C LEU A 389 -27.58 -2.91 6.44
N SER A 390 -27.37 -3.78 7.43
CA SER A 390 -28.46 -4.38 8.20
C SER A 390 -29.24 -3.29 8.98
N PRO A 391 -30.54 -3.50 9.30
CA PRO A 391 -31.31 -2.53 10.09
C PRO A 391 -30.68 -2.19 11.45
N ALA A 392 -30.03 -3.17 12.10
CA ALA A 392 -29.32 -2.96 13.35
C ALA A 392 -28.08 -2.05 13.17
N ALA A 393 -27.28 -2.30 12.13
CA ALA A 393 -26.12 -1.47 11.80
C ALA A 393 -26.54 -0.04 11.43
N GLN A 394 -27.67 0.16 10.76
CA GLN A 394 -28.22 1.50 10.48
C GLN A 394 -28.53 2.28 11.77
N VAL A 395 -29.11 1.63 12.79
CA VAL A 395 -29.39 2.25 14.09
C VAL A 395 -28.09 2.61 14.81
N ALA A 396 -27.12 1.71 14.83
CA ALA A 396 -25.84 1.95 15.49
C ALA A 396 -25.05 3.09 14.81
N LEU A 397 -25.04 3.12 13.47
CA LEU A 397 -24.42 4.19 12.69
C LEU A 397 -25.07 5.54 12.98
N LEU A 398 -26.41 5.60 13.03
CA LEU A 398 -27.12 6.83 13.37
C LEU A 398 -26.71 7.37 14.74
N ARG A 399 -26.58 6.50 15.76
CA ARG A 399 -26.15 6.91 17.10
C ARG A 399 -24.76 7.54 17.08
N VAL A 400 -23.80 6.92 16.41
CA VAL A 400 -22.42 7.45 16.29
C VAL A 400 -22.41 8.81 15.59
N LEU A 401 -23.18 8.96 14.50
CA LEU A 401 -23.28 10.25 13.78
C LEU A 401 -23.98 11.34 14.61
N GLN A 402 -24.92 10.98 15.49
CA GLN A 402 -25.63 11.93 16.35
C GLN A 402 -24.82 12.36 17.56
N GLN A 403 -24.24 11.39 18.27
CA GLN A 403 -23.54 11.60 19.55
C GLN A 403 -22.08 12.00 19.35
N ARG A 404 -21.51 11.76 18.16
CA ARG A 404 -20.07 11.91 17.90
C ARG A 404 -19.22 11.12 18.88
N GLU A 405 -19.72 9.96 19.28
CA GLU A 405 -19.08 9.03 20.19
C GLU A 405 -19.27 7.61 19.67
N VAL A 406 -18.31 6.73 19.93
CA VAL A 406 -18.43 5.30 19.68
C VAL A 406 -18.31 4.52 20.98
N VAL A 407 -19.11 3.47 21.11
CA VAL A 407 -19.02 2.49 22.18
C VAL A 407 -18.65 1.16 21.54
N ARG A 408 -17.57 0.54 22.00
CA ARG A 408 -17.16 -0.78 21.49
C ARG A 408 -18.17 -1.83 21.91
N VAL A 409 -18.33 -2.88 21.11
CA VAL A 409 -19.17 -4.02 21.47
C VAL A 409 -18.64 -4.65 22.76
N GLY A 410 -19.50 -4.74 23.78
CA GLY A 410 -19.14 -5.23 25.12
C GLY A 410 -18.43 -4.23 26.03
N ALA A 411 -18.29 -2.96 25.63
CA ALA A 411 -17.83 -1.88 26.49
C ALA A 411 -18.97 -0.96 26.91
N ASP A 412 -18.82 -0.30 28.06
CA ASP A 412 -19.76 0.74 28.52
C ASP A 412 -19.22 2.17 28.34
N LYS A 413 -17.92 2.30 28.05
CA LYS A 413 -17.25 3.59 27.99
C LYS A 413 -17.38 4.21 26.59
N PRO A 414 -18.05 5.36 26.43
CA PRO A 414 -18.07 6.09 25.17
C PRO A 414 -16.71 6.72 24.87
N ILE A 415 -16.38 6.80 23.59
CA ILE A 415 -15.13 7.37 23.07
C ILE A 415 -15.51 8.52 22.13
N PRO A 416 -15.15 9.78 22.44
CA PRO A 416 -15.46 10.91 21.59
C PRO A 416 -14.68 10.86 20.28
N LEU A 417 -15.37 11.17 19.19
CA LEU A 417 -14.89 11.10 17.82
C LEU A 417 -15.13 12.40 17.06
N ASN A 418 -14.20 12.72 16.18
CA ASN A 418 -14.36 13.76 15.18
C ASN A 418 -14.10 13.16 13.79
N VAL A 419 -15.12 12.57 13.17
CA VAL A 419 -14.98 11.84 11.90
C VAL A 419 -15.88 12.49 10.85
N ARG A 420 -15.34 12.76 9.67
CA ARG A 420 -16.13 13.11 8.48
C ARG A 420 -16.55 11.81 7.80
N VAL A 421 -17.83 11.66 7.47
CA VAL A 421 -18.31 10.44 6.80
C VAL A 421 -18.62 10.73 5.33
N ILE A 422 -18.09 9.87 4.46
CA ILE A 422 -18.49 9.78 3.06
C ILE A 422 -19.17 8.43 2.90
N ALA A 423 -20.39 8.40 2.36
CA ALA A 423 -21.10 7.16 2.08
C ALA A 423 -21.18 6.97 0.57
N ALA A 424 -21.00 5.74 0.07
CA ALA A 424 -21.12 5.42 -1.34
C ALA A 424 -22.10 4.27 -1.55
N THR A 425 -22.84 4.30 -2.66
CA THR A 425 -23.78 3.22 -3.02
C THR A 425 -24.09 3.20 -4.51
N ASN A 426 -24.47 2.01 -5.01
CA ASN A 426 -25.02 1.82 -6.35
C ASN A 426 -26.55 1.93 -6.46
N ARG A 427 -27.26 2.26 -5.37
CA ARG A 427 -28.72 2.46 -5.36
C ARG A 427 -29.04 3.86 -4.83
N SER A 428 -30.19 4.41 -5.22
CA SER A 428 -30.66 5.64 -4.60
C SER A 428 -31.08 5.37 -3.16
N LEU A 429 -30.49 6.08 -2.19
CA LEU A 429 -30.90 5.95 -0.80
C LEU A 429 -32.32 6.48 -0.59
N ALA A 430 -32.74 7.48 -1.37
CA ALA A 430 -34.09 8.03 -1.32
C ALA A 430 -35.14 6.99 -1.77
N ASP A 431 -34.84 6.16 -2.78
CA ASP A 431 -35.69 5.03 -3.16
C ASP A 431 -35.79 4.01 -2.03
N LEU A 432 -34.66 3.63 -1.43
CA LEU A 432 -34.64 2.63 -0.34
C LEU A 432 -35.37 3.11 0.92
N VAL A 433 -35.40 4.42 1.18
CA VAL A 433 -36.22 5.00 2.25
C VAL A 433 -37.71 4.84 1.94
N ARG A 434 -38.13 5.12 0.70
CA ARG A 434 -39.54 4.93 0.28
C ARG A 434 -39.97 3.47 0.34
N GLU A 435 -39.06 2.53 0.08
CA GLU A 435 -39.28 1.09 0.21
C GLU A 435 -39.23 0.57 1.66
N GLY A 436 -38.88 1.41 2.64
CA GLY A 436 -38.73 1.01 4.05
C GLY A 436 -37.50 0.14 4.33
N LYS A 437 -36.54 0.06 3.39
CA LYS A 437 -35.29 -0.71 3.54
C LYS A 437 -34.16 0.11 4.14
N PHE A 438 -34.26 1.43 4.10
CA PHE A 438 -33.29 2.35 4.69
C PHE A 438 -34.01 3.36 5.58
N ARG A 439 -33.43 3.69 6.74
CA ARG A 439 -34.09 4.63 7.66
C ARG A 439 -33.99 6.08 7.16
N SER A 440 -35.11 6.81 7.26
CA SER A 440 -35.18 8.22 6.86
C SER A 440 -34.29 9.13 7.71
N ASP A 441 -34.22 8.89 9.02
CA ASP A 441 -33.39 9.68 9.95
C ASP A 441 -31.88 9.55 9.65
N LEU A 442 -31.41 8.35 9.34
CA LEU A 442 -30.04 8.10 8.91
C LEU A 442 -29.76 8.74 7.55
N TYR A 443 -30.69 8.62 6.59
CA TYR A 443 -30.55 9.25 5.28
C TYR A 443 -30.32 10.76 5.40
N TYR A 444 -31.15 11.48 6.15
CA TYR A 444 -30.97 12.93 6.32
C TYR A 444 -29.69 13.30 7.08
N ARG A 445 -29.16 12.43 7.94
CA ARG A 445 -27.90 12.67 8.65
C ARG A 445 -26.66 12.43 7.78
N LEU A 446 -26.74 11.53 6.82
CA LEU A 446 -25.68 11.26 5.85
C LEU A 446 -25.72 12.23 4.67
N SER A 447 -26.91 12.51 4.13
CA SER A 447 -27.11 13.22 2.87
C SER A 447 -27.13 14.75 3.06
N THR A 448 -26.05 15.32 3.60
CA THR A 448 -25.88 16.79 3.59
C THR A 448 -25.63 17.29 2.18
N VAL A 449 -24.82 16.55 1.42
CA VAL A 449 -24.62 16.74 -0.02
C VAL A 449 -24.70 15.37 -0.70
N THR A 450 -25.45 15.28 -1.79
CA THR A 450 -25.49 14.09 -2.66
C THR A 450 -24.74 14.40 -3.95
N LEU A 451 -23.74 13.59 -4.26
CA LEU A 451 -22.99 13.61 -5.52
C LEU A 451 -23.43 12.41 -6.36
N SER A 452 -23.90 12.65 -7.58
CA SER A 452 -24.19 11.58 -8.53
C SER A 452 -23.04 11.45 -9.52
N ILE A 453 -22.53 10.23 -9.71
CA ILE A 453 -21.51 9.94 -10.72
C ILE A 453 -22.18 9.34 -11.96
N PRO A 454 -22.05 9.98 -13.13
CA PRO A 454 -22.67 9.49 -14.34
C PRO A 454 -22.02 8.17 -14.80
N PRO A 455 -22.82 7.22 -15.32
CA PRO A 455 -22.32 6.02 -15.95
C PRO A 455 -21.54 6.36 -17.23
N LEU A 456 -20.63 5.48 -17.65
CA LEU A 456 -19.72 5.72 -18.78
C LEU A 456 -20.48 6.03 -20.09
N ARG A 457 -21.64 5.39 -20.30
CA ARG A 457 -22.51 5.64 -21.46
C ARG A 457 -23.04 7.08 -21.57
N GLU A 458 -23.08 7.83 -20.47
CA GLU A 458 -23.50 9.24 -20.44
C GLU A 458 -22.30 10.21 -20.58
N ARG A 459 -21.08 9.67 -20.66
CA ARG A 459 -19.82 10.42 -20.79
C ARG A 459 -18.83 9.76 -21.75
N LEU A 460 -19.32 9.29 -22.90
CA LEU A 460 -18.49 8.60 -23.89
C LEU A 460 -17.37 9.48 -24.46
N ASP A 461 -17.47 10.81 -24.36
CA ASP A 461 -16.38 11.74 -24.70
C ASP A 461 -15.11 11.51 -23.85
N ASP A 462 -15.24 10.84 -22.69
CA ASP A 462 -14.11 10.45 -21.83
C ASP A 462 -13.38 9.19 -22.32
N LEU A 463 -14.03 8.41 -23.21
CA LEU A 463 -13.55 7.10 -23.63
C LEU A 463 -12.13 7.13 -24.22
N PRO A 464 -11.75 8.06 -25.13
CA PRO A 464 -10.40 8.07 -25.69
C PRO A 464 -9.31 8.28 -24.63
N VAL A 465 -9.55 9.18 -23.66
CA VAL A 465 -8.59 9.48 -22.58
C VAL A 465 -8.48 8.28 -21.62
N LEU A 466 -9.61 7.64 -21.30
CA LEU A 466 -9.65 6.45 -20.45
C LEU A 466 -8.95 5.25 -21.11
N VAL A 467 -9.21 5.00 -22.39
CA VAL A 467 -8.57 3.92 -23.17
C VAL A 467 -7.06 4.14 -23.22
N GLY A 468 -6.61 5.35 -23.57
CA GLY A 468 -5.19 5.68 -23.63
C GLY A 468 -4.46 5.42 -22.30
N ALA A 469 -5.08 5.84 -21.18
CA ALA A 469 -4.52 5.60 -19.86
C ALA A 469 -4.49 4.11 -19.48
N PHE A 470 -5.54 3.36 -19.81
CA PHE A 470 -5.59 1.92 -19.51
C PHE A 470 -4.63 1.11 -20.37
N LEU A 471 -4.42 1.47 -21.65
CA LEU A 471 -3.39 0.85 -22.48
C LEU A 471 -2.00 1.05 -21.88
N GLN A 472 -1.67 2.27 -21.47
CA GLN A 472 -0.38 2.56 -20.82
C GLN A 472 -0.22 1.78 -19.51
N LYS A 473 -1.26 1.78 -18.67
CA LYS A 473 -1.28 1.04 -17.40
C LYS A 473 -1.09 -0.46 -17.62
N THR A 474 -1.87 -1.06 -18.51
CA THR A 474 -1.83 -2.49 -18.82
C THR A 474 -0.48 -2.89 -19.42
N ALA A 475 0.09 -2.09 -20.33
CA ALA A 475 1.40 -2.36 -20.91
C ALA A 475 2.50 -2.39 -19.82
N ALA A 476 2.47 -1.42 -18.91
CA ALA A 476 3.40 -1.35 -17.78
C ALA A 476 3.23 -2.51 -16.80
N GLU A 477 2.00 -2.91 -16.48
CA GLU A 477 1.70 -4.02 -15.56
C GLU A 477 2.12 -5.39 -16.13
N LEU A 478 1.96 -5.60 -17.44
CA LEU A 478 2.32 -6.84 -18.12
C LEU A 478 3.80 -6.87 -18.56
N GLY A 479 4.51 -5.74 -18.51
CA GLY A 479 5.90 -5.63 -18.96
C GLY A 479 6.06 -5.81 -20.47
N ILE A 480 5.07 -5.36 -21.25
CA ILE A 480 5.03 -5.47 -22.71
C ILE A 480 5.20 -4.09 -23.38
N PRO A 481 5.53 -4.04 -24.69
CA PRO A 481 5.62 -2.78 -25.42
C PRO A 481 4.32 -1.96 -25.38
N ALA A 482 4.43 -0.66 -25.70
CA ALA A 482 3.29 0.24 -25.73
C ALA A 482 2.16 -0.31 -26.62
N LEU A 483 0.95 -0.30 -26.07
CA LEU A 483 -0.25 -0.78 -26.74
C LEU A 483 -1.01 0.38 -27.39
N SER A 484 -1.71 0.05 -28.47
CA SER A 484 -2.69 0.90 -29.14
C SER A 484 -3.92 0.05 -29.47
N VAL A 485 -5.04 0.69 -29.77
CA VAL A 485 -6.25 0.03 -30.30
C VAL A 485 -6.40 0.41 -31.77
N ASP A 486 -6.98 -0.47 -32.58
CA ASP A 486 -7.35 -0.10 -33.95
C ASP A 486 -8.68 0.66 -34.00
N GLU A 487 -8.92 1.34 -35.12
CA GLU A 487 -10.11 2.17 -35.33
C GLU A 487 -11.41 1.37 -35.20
N HIS A 488 -11.40 0.10 -35.63
CA HIS A 488 -12.57 -0.77 -35.51
C HIS A 488 -12.92 -1.06 -34.06
N PHE A 489 -11.94 -1.38 -33.22
CA PHE A 489 -12.16 -1.63 -31.81
C PHE A 489 -12.58 -0.37 -31.06
N GLU A 490 -12.05 0.81 -31.43
CA GLU A 490 -12.53 2.09 -30.91
C GLU A 490 -14.02 2.32 -31.21
N GLU A 491 -14.46 2.07 -32.45
CA GLU A 491 -15.87 2.17 -32.83
C GLU A 491 -16.76 1.20 -32.04
N GLU A 492 -16.33 -0.05 -31.86
CA GLU A 492 -17.08 -1.04 -31.08
C GLU A 492 -17.21 -0.62 -29.62
N MET A 493 -16.11 -0.12 -29.03
CA MET A 493 -16.11 0.40 -27.66
C MET A 493 -17.05 1.61 -27.51
N ALA A 494 -17.14 2.48 -28.51
CA ALA A 494 -18.03 3.64 -28.49
C ALA A 494 -19.52 3.27 -28.59
N ARG A 495 -19.86 2.13 -29.21
CA ARG A 495 -21.26 1.64 -29.33
C ARG A 495 -21.75 0.87 -28.12
N HIS A 496 -20.85 0.39 -27.28
CA HIS A 496 -21.23 -0.46 -26.15
C HIS A 496 -21.88 0.33 -25.00
N SER A 497 -22.86 -0.29 -24.34
CA SER A 497 -23.62 0.28 -23.22
C SER A 497 -22.85 0.38 -21.89
N TRP A 498 -21.70 -0.30 -21.75
CA TRP A 498 -20.81 -0.30 -20.57
C TRP A 498 -21.53 -0.53 -19.22
N PRO A 499 -22.27 -1.65 -19.02
CA PRO A 499 -22.98 -1.93 -17.77
C PRO A 499 -22.06 -2.06 -16.54
N GLY A 500 -20.79 -2.44 -16.71
CA GLY A 500 -19.77 -2.44 -15.67
C GLY A 500 -18.88 -1.19 -15.66
N ASN A 501 -19.24 -0.18 -16.47
CA ASN A 501 -18.61 1.12 -16.54
C ASN A 501 -17.09 1.05 -16.73
N ILE A 502 -16.33 1.89 -16.03
CA ILE A 502 -14.87 1.99 -16.15
C ILE A 502 -14.18 0.67 -15.76
N ARG A 503 -14.74 -0.07 -14.80
CA ARG A 503 -14.19 -1.37 -14.37
C ARG A 503 -14.27 -2.41 -15.50
N GLU A 504 -15.37 -2.42 -16.25
CA GLU A 504 -15.52 -3.29 -17.43
C GLU A 504 -14.58 -2.87 -18.55
N LEU A 505 -14.47 -1.58 -18.85
CA LEU A 505 -13.54 -1.06 -19.85
C LEU A 505 -12.10 -1.52 -19.60
N LEU A 506 -11.63 -1.38 -18.35
CA LEU A 506 -10.30 -1.86 -17.96
C LEU A 506 -10.15 -3.37 -18.16
N GLN A 507 -11.17 -4.17 -17.82
CA GLN A 507 -11.12 -5.62 -18.05
C GLN A 507 -11.07 -5.99 -19.53
N VAL A 508 -11.83 -5.29 -20.37
CA VAL A 508 -11.85 -5.49 -21.82
C VAL A 508 -10.47 -5.23 -22.41
N ILE A 509 -9.84 -4.09 -22.08
CA ILE A 509 -8.50 -3.72 -22.54
C ILE A 509 -7.45 -4.71 -22.04
N SER A 510 -7.45 -5.02 -20.74
CA SER A 510 -6.49 -5.97 -20.17
C SER A 510 -6.64 -7.37 -20.75
N ARG A 511 -7.86 -7.82 -21.03
CA ARG A 511 -8.11 -9.11 -21.66
C ARG A 511 -7.61 -9.13 -23.11
N ALA A 512 -7.87 -8.07 -23.88
CA ALA A 512 -7.36 -7.95 -25.24
C ALA A 512 -5.82 -7.98 -25.25
N ALA A 513 -5.16 -7.23 -24.35
CA ALA A 513 -3.71 -7.23 -24.21
C ALA A 513 -3.08 -8.58 -23.85
N ILE A 514 -3.84 -9.48 -23.19
CA ILE A 514 -3.37 -10.83 -22.82
C ILE A 514 -3.60 -11.84 -23.94
N LEU A 515 -4.70 -11.71 -24.69
CA LEU A 515 -5.16 -12.73 -25.63
C LEU A 515 -4.74 -12.47 -27.07
N GLU A 516 -4.45 -11.21 -27.42
CA GLU A 516 -4.11 -10.82 -28.78
C GLU A 516 -2.60 -10.69 -28.98
N ASP A 517 -2.14 -11.05 -30.18
CA ASP A 517 -0.75 -10.95 -30.56
C ASP A 517 -0.45 -9.55 -31.15
N GLY A 518 0.60 -8.91 -30.64
CA GLY A 518 1.14 -7.66 -31.17
C GLY A 518 0.72 -6.39 -30.41
N PRO A 519 1.24 -5.21 -30.79
CA PRO A 519 1.05 -3.96 -30.06
C PRO A 519 -0.25 -3.21 -30.41
N ILE A 520 -1.03 -3.69 -31.38
CA ILE A 520 -2.30 -3.09 -31.82
C ILE A 520 -3.43 -4.07 -31.50
N LEU A 521 -4.25 -3.72 -30.51
CA LEU A 521 -5.41 -4.50 -30.08
C LEU A 521 -6.57 -4.25 -31.03
N ARG A 522 -7.19 -5.33 -31.49
CA ARG A 522 -8.32 -5.34 -32.44
C ARG A 522 -9.64 -5.73 -31.80
N GLY A 523 -9.64 -6.08 -30.52
CA GLY A 523 -10.86 -6.43 -29.80
C GLY A 523 -11.46 -7.77 -30.25
N LEU A 524 -10.66 -8.75 -30.67
CA LEU A 524 -11.11 -10.02 -31.27
C LEU A 524 -12.04 -10.84 -30.34
N HIS A 525 -12.04 -10.53 -29.05
CA HIS A 525 -12.86 -11.18 -28.02
C HIS A 525 -13.84 -10.22 -27.33
N PHE A 526 -14.00 -9.02 -27.87
CA PHE A 526 -15.00 -8.05 -27.46
C PHE A 526 -16.22 -8.19 -28.36
N HIS A 527 -17.41 -8.22 -27.75
CA HIS A 527 -18.67 -8.31 -28.47
C HIS A 527 -19.61 -7.27 -27.87
N PRO A 528 -19.78 -6.10 -28.52
CA PRO A 528 -20.65 -5.06 -28.01
C PRO A 528 -22.07 -5.59 -27.83
N ASP A 529 -22.66 -5.27 -26.67
CA ASP A 529 -24.05 -5.56 -26.29
C ASP A 529 -24.45 -7.04 -26.29
N SER A 530 -23.50 -7.91 -25.97
CA SER A 530 -23.75 -9.32 -25.64
C SER A 530 -24.42 -9.51 -24.26
N GLY A 531 -25.43 -8.68 -23.95
CA GLY A 531 -26.32 -8.73 -22.79
C GLY A 531 -25.63 -8.60 -21.42
N PRO A 532 -26.39 -8.32 -20.34
CA PRO A 532 -25.82 -8.36 -19.00
C PRO A 532 -25.41 -9.79 -18.69
N ARG A 533 -24.10 -10.09 -18.72
CA ARG A 533 -23.59 -11.21 -17.94
C ARG A 533 -23.60 -10.75 -16.49
N PRO A 534 -24.40 -11.37 -15.60
CA PRO A 534 -24.42 -10.97 -14.21
C PRO A 534 -22.99 -11.02 -13.67
N TYR A 535 -22.51 -9.88 -13.19
CA TYR A 535 -21.34 -9.83 -12.34
C TYR A 535 -21.72 -10.56 -11.04
N ILE A 536 -21.36 -11.84 -10.97
CA ILE A 536 -21.54 -12.64 -9.76
C ILE A 536 -20.46 -12.18 -8.80
N SER A 537 -20.84 -11.24 -7.93
CA SER A 537 -20.23 -11.12 -6.62
C SER A 537 -20.29 -12.51 -5.97
N GLY A 538 -19.14 -13.03 -5.54
CA GLY A 538 -18.93 -14.21 -4.70
C GLY A 538 -20.05 -15.27 -4.61
N ASN A 539 -19.74 -16.48 -5.08
CA ASN A 539 -20.47 -17.74 -4.84
C ASN A 539 -21.86 -17.87 -5.47
N ALA A 540 -21.95 -18.18 -6.77
CA ALA A 540 -22.90 -19.17 -7.32
C ALA A 540 -22.83 -19.26 -8.86
N GLN A 541 -21.84 -19.97 -9.41
CA GLN A 541 -22.02 -20.69 -10.69
C GLN A 541 -20.91 -21.72 -10.89
N ALA A 542 -20.82 -22.67 -9.95
CA ALA A 542 -20.43 -24.01 -10.37
C ALA A 542 -21.59 -24.54 -11.21
N ARG A 543 -21.34 -25.03 -12.43
CA ARG A 543 -22.24 -25.99 -13.09
C ARG A 543 -22.70 -26.97 -12.01
N ARG A 544 -24.01 -27.22 -11.89
CA ARG A 544 -24.56 -28.26 -11.01
C ARG A 544 -24.11 -29.62 -11.54
N VAL A 545 -22.85 -29.96 -11.33
CA VAL A 545 -22.31 -31.30 -11.50
C VAL A 545 -22.77 -32.08 -10.28
N SER A 546 -23.59 -33.11 -10.46
CA SER A 546 -24.04 -33.96 -9.36
C SER A 546 -22.88 -34.79 -8.81
N VAL A 547 -23.04 -35.38 -7.63
CA VAL A 547 -22.02 -36.29 -7.08
C VAL A 547 -21.88 -37.53 -7.98
N GLU A 548 -22.98 -38.02 -8.58
CA GLU A 548 -22.90 -39.16 -9.51
C GLU A 548 -22.10 -38.82 -10.79
N ASP A 549 -22.18 -37.58 -11.28
CA ASP A 549 -21.36 -37.12 -12.41
C ASP A 549 -19.87 -37.09 -12.08
N ILE A 550 -19.52 -36.75 -10.83
CA ILE A 550 -18.14 -36.79 -10.34
C ILE A 550 -17.62 -38.22 -10.28
N HIS A 551 -18.41 -39.16 -9.72
CA HIS A 551 -18.00 -40.57 -9.67
C HIS A 551 -17.82 -41.16 -11.08
N ARG A 552 -18.76 -40.93 -12.01
CA ARG A 552 -18.62 -41.38 -13.40
C ARG A 552 -17.41 -40.77 -14.11
N ALA A 553 -17.11 -39.50 -13.86
CA ALA A 553 -15.95 -38.85 -14.46
C ALA A 553 -14.63 -39.43 -13.90
N ILE A 554 -14.58 -39.78 -12.62
CA ILE A 554 -13.41 -40.41 -12.00
C ILE A 554 -13.20 -41.83 -12.53
N GLU A 555 -14.26 -42.62 -12.70
CA GLU A 555 -14.19 -43.95 -13.30
C GLU A 555 -13.71 -43.90 -14.75
N ARG A 556 -14.29 -43.01 -15.57
CA ARG A 556 -13.86 -42.82 -16.98
C ARG A 556 -12.42 -42.30 -17.09
N ALA A 557 -11.94 -41.59 -16.08
CA ALA A 557 -10.57 -41.10 -16.01
C ALA A 557 -9.60 -42.10 -15.36
N GLY A 558 -10.02 -43.35 -15.09
CA GLY A 558 -9.17 -44.38 -14.49
C GLY A 558 -8.66 -44.01 -13.09
N GLY A 559 -9.45 -43.26 -12.31
CA GLY A 559 -9.06 -42.76 -10.98
C GLY A 559 -8.29 -41.44 -10.99
N ASN A 560 -7.97 -40.88 -12.16
CA ASN A 560 -7.24 -39.62 -12.25
C ASN A 560 -8.18 -38.40 -12.03
N LYS A 561 -8.20 -37.92 -10.78
CA LYS A 561 -9.06 -36.80 -10.32
C LYS A 561 -8.79 -35.47 -11.05
N SER A 562 -7.60 -35.25 -11.58
CA SER A 562 -7.27 -34.03 -12.35
C SER A 562 -7.91 -34.07 -13.74
N VAL A 563 -7.87 -35.24 -14.39
CA VAL A 563 -8.50 -35.48 -15.69
C VAL A 563 -10.03 -35.45 -15.56
N ALA A 564 -10.57 -36.03 -14.49
CA ALA A 564 -12.00 -35.97 -14.17
C ALA A 564 -12.49 -34.51 -13.95
N ALA A 565 -11.73 -33.70 -13.21
CA ALA A 565 -12.06 -32.28 -13.00
C ALA A 565 -12.05 -31.48 -14.31
N ALA A 566 -11.06 -31.72 -15.17
CA ALA A 566 -10.95 -31.10 -16.49
C ALA A 566 -12.13 -31.49 -17.39
N ALA A 567 -12.51 -32.77 -17.42
CA ALA A 567 -13.65 -33.27 -18.19
C ALA A 567 -14.99 -32.65 -17.74
N LEU A 568 -15.13 -32.40 -16.43
CA LEU A 568 -16.30 -31.78 -15.82
C LEU A 568 -16.30 -30.24 -15.89
N LYS A 569 -15.22 -29.63 -16.41
CA LYS A 569 -14.99 -28.18 -16.45
C LYS A 569 -15.14 -27.53 -15.06
N ILE A 570 -14.65 -28.19 -14.02
CA ILE A 570 -14.60 -27.67 -12.65
C ILE A 570 -13.16 -27.65 -12.14
N SER A 571 -12.86 -26.80 -11.15
CA SER A 571 -11.54 -26.83 -10.52
C SER A 571 -11.33 -28.12 -9.74
N ARG A 572 -10.08 -28.59 -9.64
CA ARG A 572 -9.74 -29.76 -8.80
C ARG A 572 -10.17 -29.55 -7.35
N LYS A 573 -10.06 -28.33 -6.81
CA LYS A 573 -10.52 -27.94 -5.47
C LYS A 573 -12.04 -28.11 -5.30
N THR A 574 -12.83 -27.72 -6.31
CA THR A 574 -14.30 -27.88 -6.33
C THR A 574 -14.71 -29.36 -6.37
N LEU A 575 -13.94 -30.20 -7.09
CA LEU A 575 -14.17 -31.64 -7.14
C LEU A 575 -13.97 -32.29 -5.76
N TYR A 576 -12.90 -31.94 -5.04
CA TYR A 576 -12.67 -32.44 -3.68
C TYR A 576 -13.72 -31.96 -2.67
N ALA A 577 -14.04 -30.67 -2.67
CA ALA A 577 -15.04 -30.11 -1.75
C ALA A 577 -16.42 -30.76 -1.88
N LYS A 578 -16.78 -31.25 -3.08
CA LYS A 578 -18.04 -31.97 -3.31
C LYS A 578 -18.01 -33.43 -2.88
N LEU A 579 -16.84 -34.10 -2.95
CA LEU A 579 -16.66 -35.45 -2.42
C LEU A 579 -16.66 -35.44 -0.89
N ASP A 580 -16.04 -34.44 -0.27
CA ASP A 580 -15.95 -34.34 1.20
C ASP A 580 -17.30 -33.96 1.85
N ALA A 581 -18.19 -33.27 1.12
CA ALA A 581 -19.51 -32.88 1.59
C ALA A 581 -20.55 -34.04 1.59
N HIS A 582 -20.25 -35.14 0.90
CA HIS A 582 -21.11 -36.32 0.78
C HIS A 582 -20.25 -37.59 0.85
N PRO A 583 -19.95 -38.11 2.06
CA PRO A 583 -19.06 -39.25 2.26
C PRO A 583 -19.58 -40.58 1.71
#